data_AF-A0A2V3J2Y5-F1
#
_entry.id   AF-A0A2V3J2Y5-F1
#
_cell.length_a   1.000
_cell.length_b   1.000
_cell.length_c   1.000
_cell.angle_alpha   90.00
_cell.angle_beta   90.00
_cell.angle_gamma   90.00
#
_symmetry.space_group_name_H-M   'P 1'
#
loop_
_entity.id
_entity.type
_entity.pdbx_description
1 polymer ?
#
loop_
_entity_poly.entity_id
_entity_poly.type
_entity_poly.pdbx_seq_one_letter_code
_entity_poly.pdbx_strand_id
1 'polypeptide(L)'
;MFASIYIAATFALLLLVKMRDGGQISSQQSLLDTKSLNLSSSRTIDKPANPDRTLNASSSQVQTPKEQKPGVVQRVAAWFRKLLPFPLLSRDHGYSDGAIPLSGHTLESGFRSVRIGDVDGAYSNPFAPTKLRGVALLFHGCSQNAEDWFSLPEHKLVSSELLRQRFALLALTSQNRVTGCWSTRFPSRENEDVMRVKVAVRQWMTEHQIASAVPITALGVSSGATMLSVLAHELPIASQALYISPGNQRALRNASDKYPSTLFVHLATDQYYAPPSSIAAARRTLVRRNVALVGELSLPNVPFTATTFHDHEPQLTKEVSQRLYEAAQRNENKIAKVLRGEALTKAAIRRGALQIARVLRGGHELSALHADKVAKWLGSQLREVL
;
A
#
# COMPACT_ATOMS: atom_id res chain seq x y z
N MET A 1 -22.88 -29.13 -5.15
CA MET A 1 -21.43 -28.84 -5.09
C MET A 1 -21.08 -27.47 -4.48
N PHE A 2 -21.73 -26.36 -4.85
CA PHE A 2 -21.31 -25.03 -4.36
C PHE A 2 -21.48 -24.76 -2.84
N ALA A 3 -22.38 -25.47 -2.14
CA ALA A 3 -22.56 -25.31 -0.69
C ALA A 3 -21.36 -25.83 0.13
N SER A 4 -20.66 -26.85 -0.34
CA SER A 4 -19.59 -27.54 0.39
C SER A 4 -18.34 -26.66 0.59
N ILE A 5 -18.07 -25.75 -0.37
CA ILE A 5 -16.90 -24.87 -0.35
C ILE A 5 -17.05 -23.75 0.69
N TYR A 6 -18.28 -23.25 0.89
CA TYR A 6 -18.56 -22.23 1.91
C TYR A 6 -18.41 -22.74 3.34
N ILE A 7 -18.79 -24.00 3.61
CA ILE A 7 -18.64 -24.61 4.93
C ILE A 7 -17.14 -24.78 5.27
N ALA A 8 -16.32 -25.25 4.33
CA ALA A 8 -14.88 -25.38 4.52
C ALA A 8 -14.19 -24.03 4.79
N ALA A 9 -14.54 -22.97 4.04
CA ALA A 9 -14.01 -21.62 4.26
C ALA A 9 -14.40 -21.05 5.64
N THR A 10 -15.61 -21.36 6.13
CA THR A 10 -16.11 -20.89 7.43
C THR A 10 -15.40 -21.63 8.58
N PHE A 11 -15.15 -22.94 8.46
CA PHE A 11 -14.37 -23.70 9.43
C PHE A 11 -12.89 -23.27 9.49
N ALA A 12 -12.27 -22.97 8.36
CA ALA A 12 -10.90 -22.44 8.32
C ALA A 12 -10.79 -21.08 9.05
N LEU A 13 -11.81 -20.21 8.91
CA LEU A 13 -11.86 -18.92 9.60
C LEU A 13 -12.05 -19.09 11.12
N LEU A 14 -12.87 -20.05 11.55
CA LEU A 14 -13.08 -20.36 12.98
C LEU A 14 -11.83 -20.97 13.63
N LEU A 15 -11.08 -21.82 12.92
CA LEU A 15 -9.79 -22.35 13.39
C LEU A 15 -8.74 -21.25 13.57
N LEU A 16 -8.66 -20.30 12.64
CA LEU A 16 -7.75 -19.15 12.75
C LEU A 16 -8.10 -18.19 13.90
N VAL A 17 -9.37 -18.08 14.28
CA VAL A 17 -9.78 -17.35 15.48
C VAL A 17 -9.37 -18.13 16.74
N LYS A 18 -9.60 -19.45 16.78
CA LYS A 18 -9.29 -20.29 17.94
C LYS A 18 -7.79 -20.46 18.22
N MET A 19 -6.91 -20.17 17.24
CA MET A 19 -5.45 -20.10 17.42
C MET A 19 -4.94 -18.74 17.91
N ARG A 20 -5.80 -17.71 17.97
CA ARG A 20 -5.41 -16.36 18.41
C ARG A 20 -5.51 -16.16 19.92
N ASP A 21 -6.43 -16.87 20.57
CA ASP A 21 -6.62 -16.86 22.01
C ASP A 21 -5.90 -18.08 22.61
N GLY A 22 -4.77 -17.83 23.27
CA GLY A 22 -3.74 -18.83 23.57
C GLY A 22 -4.13 -19.94 24.55
N GLY A 23 -4.89 -20.93 24.11
CA GLY A 23 -5.05 -22.22 24.78
C GLY A 23 -3.90 -23.17 24.45
N GLN A 24 -3.09 -23.55 25.44
CA GLN A 24 -2.15 -24.65 25.30
C GLN A 24 -2.92 -25.95 25.04
N ILE A 25 -2.75 -26.53 23.84
CA ILE A 25 -3.11 -27.92 23.60
C ILE A 25 -1.93 -28.78 24.03
N SER A 26 -2.08 -29.42 25.19
CA SER A 26 -1.22 -30.51 25.63
C SER A 26 -1.25 -31.63 24.59
N SER A 27 -0.09 -31.95 24.01
CA SER A 27 0.07 -33.12 23.14
C SER A 27 0.26 -34.37 24.00
N GLN A 28 -0.82 -35.08 24.32
CA GLN A 28 -0.71 -36.49 24.66
C GLN A 28 -0.33 -37.26 23.38
N GLN A 29 0.92 -37.69 23.29
CA GLN A 29 1.30 -38.81 22.41
C GLN A 29 1.12 -40.10 23.20
N SER A 30 0.28 -40.99 22.69
CA SER A 30 0.14 -42.35 23.20
C SER A 30 1.27 -43.25 22.70
N LEU A 31 1.96 -43.88 23.64
CA LEU A 31 2.41 -45.28 23.60
C LEU A 31 2.86 -45.85 22.23
N LEU A 32 4.17 -45.97 22.06
CA LEU A 32 4.76 -47.21 21.54
C LEU A 32 5.87 -47.66 22.50
N ASP A 33 5.84 -48.94 22.86
CA ASP A 33 6.78 -49.58 23.77
C ASP A 33 8.20 -49.61 23.21
N THR A 34 9.20 -49.38 24.07
CA THR A 34 10.42 -50.20 24.06
C THR A 34 11.13 -50.15 25.41
N LYS A 35 11.34 -51.32 26.02
CA LYS A 35 12.06 -51.48 27.29
C LYS A 35 13.58 -51.35 27.06
N SER A 36 14.31 -50.67 27.96
CA SER A 36 15.12 -51.36 28.99
C SER A 36 16.27 -50.50 29.60
N LEU A 37 16.26 -50.43 30.93
CA LEU A 37 17.39 -50.56 31.89
C LEU A 37 18.73 -49.85 31.64
N ASN A 38 19.07 -48.90 32.52
CA ASN A 38 20.15 -48.97 33.53
C ASN A 38 20.41 -47.54 34.11
N LEU A 39 20.91 -47.29 35.32
CA LEU A 39 20.97 -47.93 36.66
C LEU A 39 21.80 -46.93 37.53
N SER A 40 21.53 -46.81 38.84
CA SER A 40 22.30 -46.01 39.83
C SER A 40 22.24 -44.46 39.67
N SER A 41 22.35 -43.63 40.73
CA SER A 41 22.71 -43.88 42.14
C SER A 41 22.03 -42.90 43.13
N SER A 42 21.88 -43.35 44.39
CA SER A 42 22.05 -42.67 45.71
C SER A 42 22.15 -41.12 45.83
N ARG A 43 21.77 -40.45 46.94
CA ARG A 43 21.42 -40.88 48.32
C ARG A 43 20.73 -39.73 49.11
N THR A 44 19.75 -40.07 49.95
CA THR A 44 19.45 -39.57 51.33
C THR A 44 19.48 -38.06 51.70
N ILE A 45 18.34 -37.48 52.17
CA ILE A 45 18.02 -37.08 53.58
C ILE A 45 18.67 -35.72 53.97
N ASP A 46 17.96 -34.68 54.44
CA ASP A 46 17.16 -34.65 55.69
C ASP A 46 15.99 -33.63 55.73
N LYS A 47 15.12 -33.74 56.75
CA LYS A 47 13.96 -32.83 56.99
C LYS A 47 13.73 -32.60 58.49
N PRO A 48 13.60 -31.33 58.93
CA PRO A 48 12.46 -30.88 59.76
C PRO A 48 11.89 -29.51 59.27
N ALA A 49 10.69 -29.01 59.63
CA ALA A 49 9.51 -29.61 60.31
C ALA A 49 8.16 -28.91 59.92
N ASN A 50 7.51 -28.19 60.85
CA ASN A 50 6.11 -27.68 60.88
C ASN A 50 5.99 -26.57 61.99
N PRO A 51 4.85 -25.85 62.23
CA PRO A 51 3.55 -25.80 61.54
C PRO A 51 2.96 -24.36 61.30
N ASP A 52 1.68 -24.33 60.88
CA ASP A 52 0.66 -23.27 61.02
C ASP A 52 0.73 -21.93 60.25
N ARG A 53 -0.16 -21.81 59.23
CA ARG A 53 -1.30 -20.87 59.32
C ARG A 53 -2.38 -21.02 58.24
N THR A 54 -3.61 -21.26 58.71
CA THR A 54 -4.91 -20.76 58.22
C THR A 54 -5.20 -20.72 56.71
N LEU A 55 -6.14 -21.60 56.31
CA LEU A 55 -6.99 -21.45 55.12
C LEU A 55 -7.69 -20.08 55.09
N ASN A 56 -7.72 -19.44 53.92
CA ASN A 56 -8.71 -18.42 53.60
C ASN A 56 -9.13 -18.59 52.12
N ALA A 57 -10.40 -18.94 51.91
CA ALA A 57 -10.97 -19.12 50.58
C ALA A 57 -11.50 -17.79 50.05
N SER A 58 -10.73 -17.11 49.20
CA SER A 58 -11.19 -15.95 48.42
C SER A 58 -11.74 -16.41 47.07
N SER A 59 -12.99 -16.05 46.79
CA SER A 59 -13.72 -16.44 45.59
C SER A 59 -13.26 -15.67 44.35
N SER A 60 -12.63 -16.38 43.42
CA SER A 60 -12.27 -15.85 42.10
C SER A 60 -13.50 -15.60 41.24
N GLN A 61 -14.10 -14.41 41.34
CA GLN A 61 -15.08 -13.97 40.34
C GLN A 61 -14.38 -13.82 38.99
N VAL A 62 -14.69 -14.72 38.05
CA VAL A 62 -14.30 -14.60 36.64
C VAL A 62 -15.02 -13.39 36.06
N GLN A 63 -14.32 -12.25 35.99
CA GLN A 63 -14.80 -11.11 35.22
C GLN A 63 -14.76 -11.50 33.74
N THR A 64 -15.94 -11.56 33.13
CA THR A 64 -16.06 -11.68 31.68
C THR A 64 -15.36 -10.50 31.01
N PRO A 65 -14.60 -10.70 29.92
CA PRO A 65 -13.94 -9.59 29.24
C PRO A 65 -14.99 -8.57 28.79
N LYS A 66 -14.89 -7.32 29.28
CA LYS A 66 -15.71 -6.22 28.77
C LYS A 66 -15.47 -6.12 27.26
N GLU A 67 -16.54 -6.34 26.50
CA GLU A 67 -16.55 -6.28 25.05
C GLU A 67 -15.96 -4.94 24.58
N GLN A 68 -14.72 -4.99 24.07
CA GLN A 68 -14.06 -3.78 23.58
C GLN A 68 -14.81 -3.30 22.34
N LYS A 69 -15.58 -2.22 22.50
CA LYS A 69 -16.24 -1.55 21.39
C LYS A 69 -15.20 -1.28 20.31
N PRO A 70 -15.41 -1.71 19.05
CA PRO A 70 -14.39 -1.63 18.02
C PRO A 70 -13.88 -0.21 17.87
N GLY A 71 -12.57 -0.04 17.66
CA GLY A 71 -11.95 1.26 17.46
C GLY A 71 -12.60 2.00 16.28
N VAL A 72 -12.51 3.34 16.27
CA VAL A 72 -13.04 4.19 15.19
C VAL A 72 -12.64 3.64 13.81
N VAL A 73 -11.34 3.39 13.61
CA VAL A 73 -10.76 2.77 12.40
C VAL A 73 -11.40 1.43 12.00
N GLN A 74 -11.77 0.58 12.96
CA GLN A 74 -12.41 -0.72 12.69
C GLN A 74 -13.87 -0.55 12.26
N ARG A 75 -14.57 0.48 12.77
CA ARG A 75 -15.92 0.84 12.33
C ARG A 75 -15.92 1.43 10.92
N VAL A 76 -14.98 2.32 10.59
CA VAL A 76 -14.74 2.79 9.21
C VAL A 76 -14.59 1.60 8.26
N ALA A 77 -13.70 0.66 8.59
CA ALA A 77 -13.37 -0.48 7.72
C ALA A 77 -14.54 -1.46 7.51
N ALA A 78 -15.40 -1.63 8.51
CA ALA A 78 -16.63 -2.42 8.38
C ALA A 78 -17.71 -1.70 7.56
N TRP A 79 -17.80 -0.37 7.69
CA TRP A 79 -18.73 0.48 6.94
C TRP A 79 -18.39 0.55 5.44
N PHE A 80 -17.11 0.66 5.07
CA PHE A 80 -16.69 0.64 3.66
C PHE A 80 -17.12 -0.62 2.92
N ARG A 81 -17.03 -1.79 3.58
CA ARG A 81 -17.47 -3.07 3.00
C ARG A 81 -18.99 -3.11 2.75
N LYS A 82 -19.78 -2.37 3.55
CA LYS A 82 -21.23 -2.29 3.38
C LYS A 82 -21.67 -1.33 2.26
N LEU A 83 -20.86 -0.32 1.93
CA LEU A 83 -21.17 0.64 0.86
C LEU A 83 -20.76 0.17 -0.55
N LEU A 84 -19.89 -0.83 -0.66
CA LEU A 84 -19.35 -1.32 -1.93
C LEU A 84 -19.41 -2.86 -2.03
N PRO A 85 -20.61 -3.47 -2.10
CA PRO A 85 -20.74 -4.85 -2.55
C PRO A 85 -20.40 -4.92 -4.06
N PHE A 86 -19.34 -5.67 -4.39
CA PHE A 86 -18.92 -5.98 -5.76
C PHE A 86 -20.00 -6.80 -6.51
N PRO A 87 -20.10 -6.74 -7.87
CA PRO A 87 -18.99 -6.87 -8.82
C PRO A 87 -18.70 -5.67 -9.71
N LEU A 88 -17.52 -5.72 -10.33
CA LEU A 88 -17.10 -4.84 -11.42
C LEU A 88 -17.88 -5.17 -12.70
N LEU A 89 -18.50 -4.16 -13.31
CA LEU A 89 -18.82 -4.13 -14.72
C LEU A 89 -18.01 -2.99 -15.35
N SER A 90 -17.00 -3.33 -16.15
CA SER A 90 -16.38 -2.38 -17.06
C SER A 90 -17.41 -1.99 -18.11
N ARG A 91 -17.67 -0.69 -18.27
CA ARG A 91 -18.46 -0.17 -19.38
C ARG A 91 -17.92 1.20 -19.77
N ASP A 92 -17.40 1.28 -20.99
CA ASP A 92 -16.83 2.50 -21.54
C ASP A 92 -17.85 3.63 -21.53
N HIS A 93 -17.53 4.74 -20.86
CA HIS A 93 -18.22 6.02 -21.02
C HIS A 93 -17.13 7.07 -21.22
N GLY A 94 -16.93 7.48 -22.48
CA GLY A 94 -16.12 8.66 -22.77
C GLY A 94 -16.75 9.89 -22.12
N TYR A 95 -15.93 10.71 -21.46
CA TYR A 95 -16.37 11.97 -20.87
C TYR A 95 -15.48 13.10 -21.41
N SER A 96 -16.12 14.15 -21.92
CA SER A 96 -15.47 15.37 -22.40
C SER A 96 -15.49 16.42 -21.28
N ASP A 97 -14.32 16.87 -20.84
CA ASP A 97 -14.22 17.83 -19.74
C ASP A 97 -14.65 19.26 -20.14
N GLY A 98 -15.34 19.93 -19.22
CA GLY A 98 -15.45 21.38 -19.16
C GLY A 98 -14.69 21.87 -17.92
N ALA A 99 -13.48 22.42 -18.12
CA ALA A 99 -12.59 22.79 -17.03
C ALA A 99 -12.92 24.19 -16.43
N ILE A 100 -12.78 24.31 -15.12
CA ILE A 100 -12.70 25.59 -14.39
C ILE A 100 -11.27 25.66 -13.79
N PRO A 101 -10.53 26.78 -13.94
CA PRO A 101 -9.09 26.78 -13.74
C PRO A 101 -8.69 26.88 -12.27
N LEU A 102 -7.65 26.12 -11.90
CA LEU A 102 -6.86 26.38 -10.70
C LEU A 102 -5.51 26.96 -11.11
N SER A 103 -5.16 28.08 -10.48
CA SER A 103 -3.92 28.82 -10.73
C SER A 103 -2.70 27.99 -10.32
N GLY A 104 -1.95 27.49 -11.31
CA GLY A 104 -0.70 26.76 -11.07
C GLY A 104 -0.25 25.82 -12.17
N HIS A 105 -0.52 26.12 -13.44
CA HIS A 105 -0.07 25.41 -14.66
C HIS A 105 0.27 23.91 -14.50
N THR A 106 -0.69 23.13 -13.99
CA THR A 106 -0.69 21.69 -14.21
C THR A 106 -0.71 21.47 -15.72
N LEU A 107 0.28 20.78 -16.27
CA LEU A 107 0.15 20.27 -17.64
C LEU A 107 -1.06 19.34 -17.65
N GLU A 108 -2.14 19.75 -18.32
CA GLU A 108 -3.27 18.86 -18.65
C GLU A 108 -2.86 17.92 -19.79
N SER A 109 -1.82 17.14 -19.52
CA SER A 109 -1.44 16.01 -20.33
C SER A 109 -2.56 14.99 -20.25
N GLY A 110 -3.37 14.89 -21.31
CA GLY A 110 -4.27 13.75 -21.47
C GLY A 110 -3.50 12.45 -21.30
N PHE A 111 -4.14 11.47 -20.67
CA PHE A 111 -3.64 10.11 -20.60
C PHE A 111 -4.45 9.22 -21.56
N ARG A 112 -3.88 8.08 -21.91
CA ARG A 112 -4.54 7.05 -22.72
C ARG A 112 -4.59 5.77 -21.90
N SER A 113 -5.79 5.30 -21.60
CA SER A 113 -6.00 3.93 -21.09
C SER A 113 -5.61 2.95 -22.19
N VAL A 114 -4.95 1.85 -21.81
CA VAL A 114 -4.39 0.86 -22.74
C VAL A 114 -4.46 -0.52 -22.10
N ARG A 115 -4.49 -1.56 -22.93
CA ARG A 115 -4.29 -2.94 -22.49
C ARG A 115 -3.06 -3.50 -23.21
N ILE A 116 -2.04 -3.85 -22.44
CA ILE A 116 -0.75 -4.33 -22.94
C ILE A 116 -0.66 -5.82 -22.60
N GLY A 117 -0.91 -6.66 -23.60
CA GLY A 117 -1.14 -8.09 -23.38
C GLY A 117 -2.38 -8.32 -22.51
N ASP A 118 -2.19 -8.80 -21.29
CA ASP A 118 -3.27 -9.00 -20.31
C ASP A 118 -3.32 -7.94 -19.19
N VAL A 119 -2.39 -6.98 -19.17
CA VAL A 119 -2.27 -5.93 -18.15
C VAL A 119 -3.01 -4.68 -18.60
N ASP A 120 -3.93 -4.18 -17.76
CA ASP A 120 -4.55 -2.87 -17.95
C ASP A 120 -3.60 -1.77 -17.46
N GLY A 121 -3.40 -0.74 -18.27
CA GLY A 121 -2.52 0.38 -17.98
C GLY A 121 -3.10 1.72 -18.42
N ALA A 122 -2.38 2.78 -18.08
CA ALA A 122 -2.65 4.14 -18.53
C ALA A 122 -1.32 4.84 -18.74
N TYR A 123 -1.14 5.55 -19.85
CA TYR A 123 0.12 6.23 -20.15
C TYR A 123 -0.09 7.67 -20.59
N SER A 124 0.94 8.49 -20.37
CA SER A 124 1.03 9.81 -20.99
C SER A 124 2.46 10.04 -21.48
N ASN A 125 2.58 10.29 -22.78
CA ASN A 125 3.84 10.64 -23.42
C ASN A 125 3.60 11.73 -24.48
N PRO A 126 3.75 13.01 -24.12
CA PRO A 126 3.62 14.12 -25.07
C PRO A 126 4.94 14.42 -25.82
N PHE A 127 5.96 13.57 -25.70
CA PHE A 127 7.32 13.81 -26.22
C PHE A 127 7.70 12.80 -27.31
N ALA A 128 8.42 13.27 -28.33
CA ALA A 128 9.12 12.39 -29.27
C ALA A 128 10.18 11.56 -28.51
N PRO A 129 10.45 10.29 -28.91
CA PRO A 129 11.40 9.42 -28.20
C PRO A 129 12.78 10.05 -27.98
N THR A 130 13.28 10.83 -28.94
CA THR A 130 14.57 11.55 -28.87
C THR A 130 14.61 12.71 -27.86
N LYS A 131 13.46 13.11 -27.30
CA LYS A 131 13.34 14.17 -26.29
C LYS A 131 13.10 13.64 -24.88
N LEU A 132 12.95 12.31 -24.72
CA LEU A 132 12.74 11.67 -23.43
C LEU A 132 14.03 11.69 -22.60
N ARG A 133 13.89 12.06 -21.33
CA ARG A 133 14.95 11.86 -20.33
C ARG A 133 14.87 10.47 -19.67
N GLY A 134 13.71 9.83 -19.70
CA GLY A 134 13.49 8.49 -19.15
C GLY A 134 12.04 8.03 -19.30
N VAL A 135 11.78 6.80 -18.85
CA VAL A 135 10.42 6.27 -18.64
C VAL A 135 10.18 6.12 -17.14
N ALA A 136 9.06 6.65 -16.64
CA ALA A 136 8.63 6.47 -15.26
C ALA A 136 7.49 5.43 -15.18
N LEU A 137 7.77 4.32 -14.49
CA LEU A 137 6.80 3.27 -14.20
C LEU A 137 6.05 3.58 -12.89
N LEU A 138 4.72 3.52 -12.92
CA LEU A 138 3.86 3.98 -11.84
C LEU A 138 2.95 2.87 -11.31
N PHE A 139 3.10 2.52 -10.02
CA PHE A 139 2.42 1.38 -9.38
C PHE A 139 1.53 1.85 -8.22
N HIS A 140 0.22 1.75 -8.44
CA HIS A 140 -0.80 2.24 -7.50
C HIS A 140 -0.83 1.45 -6.16
N GLY A 141 -1.46 2.02 -5.13
CA GLY A 141 -1.75 1.35 -3.86
C GLY A 141 -2.99 0.44 -3.94
N CYS A 142 -3.30 -0.25 -2.84
CA CYS A 142 -4.51 -1.08 -2.78
C CYS A 142 -5.79 -0.28 -3.08
N SER A 143 -6.73 -0.92 -3.77
CA SER A 143 -8.04 -0.37 -4.18
C SER A 143 -7.97 0.85 -5.11
N GLN A 144 -6.89 0.94 -5.89
CA GLN A 144 -6.67 1.87 -7.00
C GLN A 144 -6.44 1.11 -8.32
N ASN A 145 -6.17 1.84 -9.40
CA ASN A 145 -5.83 1.34 -10.73
C ASN A 145 -4.85 2.30 -11.45
N ALA A 146 -4.48 2.01 -12.70
CA ALA A 146 -3.53 2.84 -13.46
C ALA A 146 -4.00 4.30 -13.71
N GLU A 147 -5.30 4.52 -13.96
CA GLU A 147 -5.85 5.86 -14.28
C GLU A 147 -5.85 6.81 -13.07
N ASP A 148 -5.77 6.27 -11.85
CA ASP A 148 -5.64 7.04 -10.62
C ASP A 148 -4.36 7.90 -10.62
N TRP A 149 -3.33 7.53 -11.41
CA TRP A 149 -2.10 8.33 -11.56
C TRP A 149 -2.28 9.67 -12.27
N PHE A 150 -3.37 9.83 -13.01
CA PHE A 150 -3.67 11.02 -13.81
C PHE A 150 -4.92 11.76 -13.29
N SER A 151 -5.77 11.06 -12.52
CA SER A 151 -7.04 11.57 -12.02
C SER A 151 -7.09 11.83 -10.51
N LEU A 152 -6.28 11.16 -9.68
CA LEU A 152 -6.20 11.50 -8.25
C LEU A 152 -5.27 12.71 -8.04
N PRO A 153 -5.69 13.75 -7.30
CA PRO A 153 -4.94 15.00 -7.12
C PRO A 153 -3.48 14.79 -6.71
N GLU A 154 -3.25 13.91 -5.72
CA GLU A 154 -1.89 13.67 -5.24
C GLU A 154 -0.99 12.97 -6.28
N HIS A 155 -1.54 11.98 -6.98
CA HIS A 155 -0.76 11.24 -7.96
C HIS A 155 -0.54 12.09 -9.22
N LYS A 156 -1.53 12.91 -9.61
CA LYS A 156 -1.44 13.88 -10.70
C LYS A 156 -0.30 14.87 -10.48
N LEU A 157 -0.08 15.36 -9.26
CA LEU A 157 1.05 16.26 -8.96
C LEU A 157 2.43 15.61 -9.22
N VAL A 158 2.61 14.33 -8.83
CA VAL A 158 3.84 13.59 -9.11
C VAL A 158 4.00 13.31 -10.61
N SER A 159 2.92 12.88 -11.28
CA SER A 159 2.88 12.67 -12.73
C SER A 159 3.22 13.94 -13.50
N SER A 160 2.60 15.07 -13.16
CA SER A 160 2.84 16.37 -13.82
C SER A 160 4.29 16.84 -13.67
N GLU A 161 4.91 16.64 -12.52
CA GLU A 161 6.31 16.99 -12.31
C GLU A 161 7.26 16.06 -13.11
N LEU A 162 6.98 14.75 -13.16
CA LEU A 162 7.75 13.82 -14.00
C LEU A 162 7.65 14.19 -15.50
N LEU A 163 6.45 14.56 -15.97
CA LEU A 163 6.25 15.08 -17.32
C LEU A 163 7.00 16.39 -17.55
N ARG A 164 6.98 17.33 -16.60
CA ARG A 164 7.78 18.56 -16.65
C ARG A 164 9.29 18.28 -16.79
N GLN A 165 9.75 17.17 -16.22
CA GLN A 165 11.12 16.67 -16.34
C GLN A 165 11.40 15.79 -17.58
N ARG A 166 10.46 15.74 -18.54
CA ARG A 166 10.50 14.98 -19.81
C ARG A 166 10.58 13.46 -19.65
N PHE A 167 9.88 12.90 -18.66
CA PHE A 167 9.61 11.47 -18.61
C PHE A 167 8.37 11.12 -19.44
N ALA A 168 8.39 9.96 -20.10
CA ALA A 168 7.17 9.28 -20.51
C ALA A 168 6.63 8.49 -19.30
N LEU A 169 5.33 8.54 -19.06
CA LEU A 169 4.70 7.87 -17.91
C LEU A 169 3.96 6.61 -18.36
N LEU A 170 4.22 5.48 -17.69
CA LEU A 170 3.44 4.25 -17.83
C LEU A 170 2.97 3.78 -16.44
N ALA A 171 1.66 3.95 -16.18
CA ALA A 171 0.99 3.35 -15.05
C ALA A 171 0.40 1.99 -15.42
N LEU A 172 0.48 1.01 -14.52
CA LEU A 172 -0.02 -0.34 -14.72
C LEU A 172 -0.97 -0.73 -13.58
N THR A 173 -1.86 -1.68 -13.81
CA THR A 173 -2.87 -2.15 -12.85
C THR A 173 -2.58 -3.56 -12.35
N SER A 174 -2.68 -3.78 -11.04
CA SER A 174 -2.49 -5.09 -10.39
C SER A 174 -3.49 -6.15 -10.89
N GLN A 175 -3.07 -7.41 -10.94
CA GLN A 175 -3.91 -8.56 -11.29
C GLN A 175 -5.15 -8.71 -10.42
N ASN A 176 -5.02 -8.50 -9.10
CA ASN A 176 -6.09 -8.75 -8.15
C ASN A 176 -7.15 -7.64 -8.19
N ARG A 177 -8.15 -7.80 -9.06
CA ARG A 177 -9.25 -6.82 -9.22
C ARG A 177 -10.28 -6.83 -8.08
N VAL A 178 -10.20 -7.77 -7.13
CA VAL A 178 -11.06 -7.80 -5.94
C VAL A 178 -10.56 -6.82 -4.88
N THR A 179 -9.25 -6.80 -4.63
CA THR A 179 -8.63 -5.91 -3.62
C THR A 179 -7.98 -4.66 -4.22
N GLY A 180 -7.61 -4.72 -5.51
CA GLY A 180 -6.74 -3.75 -6.17
C GLY A 180 -5.31 -3.74 -5.61
N CYS A 181 -4.86 -4.82 -4.96
CA CYS A 181 -3.52 -4.93 -4.38
C CYS A 181 -2.60 -5.77 -5.28
N TRP A 182 -1.36 -5.31 -5.41
CA TRP A 182 -0.28 -6.07 -6.04
C TRP A 182 0.14 -7.28 -5.20
N SER A 183 0.56 -8.35 -5.88
CA SER A 183 1.28 -9.47 -5.29
C SER A 183 2.64 -9.02 -4.81
N THR A 184 2.95 -9.32 -3.54
CA THR A 184 4.21 -8.95 -2.89
C THR A 184 5.14 -10.15 -2.69
N ARG A 185 4.88 -11.28 -3.36
CA ARG A 185 5.68 -12.51 -3.21
C ARG A 185 7.12 -12.30 -3.72
N PHE A 186 8.07 -12.98 -3.08
CA PHE A 186 9.47 -13.09 -3.50
C PHE A 186 9.91 -14.57 -3.39
N PRO A 187 10.66 -15.15 -4.35
CA PRO A 187 11.31 -14.51 -5.50
C PRO A 187 10.35 -14.01 -6.59
N SER A 188 10.86 -13.13 -7.45
CA SER A 188 10.18 -12.51 -8.59
C SER A 188 9.49 -13.51 -9.52
N ARG A 189 10.15 -14.64 -9.84
CA ARG A 189 9.61 -15.72 -10.68
C ARG A 189 8.32 -16.37 -10.16
N GLU A 190 8.02 -16.22 -8.86
CA GLU A 190 6.80 -16.74 -8.21
C GLU A 190 5.71 -15.66 -8.05
N ASN A 191 5.98 -14.46 -8.57
CA ASN A 191 5.13 -13.28 -8.47
C ASN A 191 4.53 -12.95 -9.85
N GLU A 192 3.25 -13.29 -10.03
CA GLU A 192 2.50 -13.09 -11.28
C GLU A 192 2.51 -11.64 -11.78
N ASP A 193 2.30 -10.66 -10.89
CA ASP A 193 2.31 -9.24 -11.26
C ASP A 193 3.69 -8.81 -11.78
N VAL A 194 4.78 -9.24 -11.14
CA VAL A 194 6.15 -8.92 -11.55
C VAL A 194 6.44 -9.48 -12.95
N MET A 195 6.06 -10.73 -13.21
CA MET A 195 6.28 -11.36 -14.52
C MET A 195 5.47 -10.68 -15.63
N ARG A 196 4.21 -10.32 -15.35
CA ARG A 196 3.31 -9.65 -16.30
C ARG A 196 3.73 -8.21 -16.58
N VAL A 197 4.09 -7.45 -15.54
CA VAL A 197 4.66 -6.09 -15.68
C VAL A 197 5.95 -6.10 -16.50
N LYS A 198 6.86 -7.06 -16.26
CA LYS A 198 8.12 -7.19 -17.02
C LYS A 198 7.88 -7.34 -18.53
N VAL A 199 6.85 -8.11 -18.92
CA VAL A 199 6.45 -8.28 -20.33
C VAL A 199 5.79 -7.00 -20.86
N ALA A 200 4.80 -6.45 -20.14
CA ALA A 200 4.06 -5.26 -20.55
C ALA A 200 4.98 -4.04 -20.77
N VAL A 201 5.95 -3.79 -19.89
CA VAL A 201 6.91 -2.68 -20.04
C VAL A 201 7.73 -2.83 -21.32
N ARG A 202 8.22 -4.03 -21.63
CA ARG A 202 9.01 -4.30 -22.85
C ARG A 202 8.17 -4.13 -24.12
N GLN A 203 6.95 -4.65 -24.11
CA GLN A 203 6.02 -4.52 -25.23
C GLN A 203 5.70 -3.04 -25.49
N TRP A 204 5.30 -2.29 -24.45
CA TRP A 204 4.97 -0.88 -24.57
C TRP A 204 6.14 -0.01 -25.02
N MET A 205 7.36 -0.22 -24.50
CA MET A 205 8.55 0.50 -24.97
C MET A 205 8.84 0.21 -26.46
N THR A 206 8.62 -1.03 -26.91
CA THR A 206 8.79 -1.41 -28.32
C THR A 206 7.74 -0.75 -29.22
N GLU A 207 6.46 -0.81 -28.83
CA GLU A 207 5.34 -0.19 -29.56
C GLU A 207 5.50 1.34 -29.68
N HIS A 208 6.01 1.99 -28.64
CA HIS A 208 6.29 3.43 -28.61
C HIS A 208 7.68 3.83 -29.12
N GLN A 209 8.46 2.89 -29.68
CA GLN A 209 9.78 3.14 -30.28
C GLN A 209 10.77 3.80 -29.30
N ILE A 210 10.64 3.46 -28.01
CA ILE A 210 11.51 3.95 -26.94
C ILE A 210 12.74 3.04 -26.87
N ALA A 211 13.91 3.58 -27.17
CA ALA A 211 15.16 2.83 -27.17
C ALA A 211 15.47 2.22 -25.80
N SER A 212 16.08 1.03 -25.78
CA SER A 212 16.45 0.32 -24.55
C SER A 212 17.48 1.05 -23.67
N ALA A 213 18.19 2.03 -24.24
CA ALA A 213 19.09 2.93 -23.52
C ALA A 213 18.36 4.07 -22.78
N VAL A 214 17.07 4.30 -23.04
CA VAL A 214 16.28 5.28 -22.29
C VAL A 214 16.07 4.74 -20.86
N PRO A 215 16.54 5.46 -19.83
CA PRO A 215 16.59 4.92 -18.48
C PRO A 215 15.18 4.77 -17.88
N ILE A 216 14.98 3.67 -17.17
CA ILE A 216 13.74 3.37 -16.46
C ILE A 216 13.87 3.87 -15.02
N THR A 217 12.90 4.66 -14.57
CA THR A 217 12.68 5.00 -13.16
C THR A 217 11.32 4.46 -12.71
N ALA A 218 11.09 4.32 -11.42
CA ALA A 218 9.84 3.75 -10.93
C ALA A 218 9.36 4.33 -9.60
N LEU A 219 8.04 4.40 -9.43
CA LEU A 219 7.40 4.81 -8.19
C LEU A 219 6.28 3.82 -7.87
N GLY A 220 6.28 3.30 -6.66
CA GLY A 220 5.17 2.49 -6.14
C GLY A 220 4.61 3.05 -4.84
N VAL A 221 3.32 2.85 -4.60
CA VAL A 221 2.62 3.24 -3.37
C VAL A 221 2.12 1.99 -2.63
N SER A 222 2.41 1.88 -1.34
CA SER A 222 1.93 0.80 -0.45
C SER A 222 2.21 -0.62 -1.01
N SER A 223 1.20 -1.38 -1.44
CA SER A 223 1.39 -2.69 -2.08
C SER A 223 2.18 -2.58 -3.40
N GLY A 224 1.97 -1.52 -4.18
CA GLY A 224 2.73 -1.21 -5.40
C GLY A 224 4.20 -0.91 -5.11
N ALA A 225 4.51 -0.21 -4.01
CA ALA A 225 5.89 -0.01 -3.54
C ALA A 225 6.55 -1.34 -3.16
N THR A 226 5.79 -2.20 -2.49
CA THR A 226 6.27 -3.50 -2.01
C THR A 226 6.53 -4.46 -3.19
N MET A 227 5.65 -4.48 -4.18
CA MET A 227 5.85 -5.19 -5.45
C MET A 227 7.01 -4.61 -6.24
N LEU A 228 7.12 -3.28 -6.36
CA LEU A 228 8.22 -2.62 -7.06
C LEU A 228 9.58 -3.03 -6.52
N SER A 229 9.74 -3.15 -5.20
CA SER A 229 10.99 -3.64 -4.61
C SER A 229 11.37 -5.09 -5.00
N VAL A 230 10.41 -5.90 -5.46
CA VAL A 230 10.63 -7.22 -6.09
C VAL A 230 10.93 -7.06 -7.59
N LEU A 231 10.15 -6.25 -8.31
CA LEU A 231 10.32 -5.96 -9.74
C LEU A 231 11.70 -5.37 -10.08
N ALA A 232 12.30 -4.62 -9.15
CA ALA A 232 13.65 -4.07 -9.24
C ALA A 232 14.77 -5.13 -9.44
N HIS A 233 14.48 -6.43 -9.28
CA HIS A 233 15.39 -7.53 -9.64
C HIS A 233 15.28 -7.97 -11.12
N GLU A 234 14.23 -7.53 -11.83
CA GLU A 234 13.83 -8.05 -13.15
C GLU A 234 13.94 -7.03 -14.30
N LEU A 235 14.02 -5.74 -13.96
CA LEU A 235 14.12 -4.62 -14.89
C LEU A 235 15.33 -3.73 -14.52
N PRO A 236 16.02 -3.12 -15.50
CA PRO A 236 17.14 -2.19 -15.27
C PRO A 236 16.61 -0.82 -14.80
N ILE A 237 16.02 -0.79 -13.61
CA ILE A 237 15.53 0.44 -12.98
C ILE A 237 16.75 1.18 -12.42
N ALA A 238 16.97 2.43 -12.85
CA ALA A 238 18.08 3.26 -12.38
C ALA A 238 17.80 3.85 -10.99
N SER A 239 16.55 4.23 -10.73
CA SER A 239 16.11 4.87 -9.50
C SER A 239 14.66 4.51 -9.17
N GLN A 240 14.34 4.40 -7.89
CA GLN A 240 12.98 4.13 -7.44
C GLN A 240 12.57 4.94 -6.21
N ALA A 241 11.27 5.18 -6.06
CA ALA A 241 10.66 5.75 -4.85
C ALA A 241 9.57 4.82 -4.30
N LEU A 242 9.70 4.48 -3.02
CA LEU A 242 8.83 3.56 -2.29
C LEU A 242 7.97 4.36 -1.30
N TYR A 243 6.73 4.64 -1.68
CA TYR A 243 5.78 5.37 -0.84
C TYR A 243 5.05 4.46 0.13
N ILE A 244 4.99 4.85 1.39
CA ILE A 244 4.20 4.19 2.45
C ILE A 244 4.50 2.67 2.48
N SER A 245 5.78 2.30 2.30
CA SER A 245 6.26 0.92 2.41
C SER A 245 7.77 0.85 2.71
N PRO A 246 8.20 -0.07 3.60
CA PRO A 246 9.61 -0.44 3.78
C PRO A 246 10.12 -1.43 2.73
N GLY A 247 9.34 -1.73 1.68
CA GLY A 247 9.66 -2.72 0.65
C GLY A 247 9.55 -4.17 1.14
N ASN A 248 9.71 -5.12 0.21
CA ASN A 248 9.79 -6.54 0.51
C ASN A 248 11.15 -6.87 1.14
N GLN A 249 11.13 -7.20 2.42
CA GLN A 249 12.34 -7.47 3.21
C GLN A 249 13.21 -8.63 2.67
N ARG A 250 12.64 -9.62 1.97
CA ARG A 250 13.43 -10.67 1.29
C ARG A 250 14.08 -10.12 0.03
N ALA A 251 13.37 -9.32 -0.76
CA ALA A 251 13.93 -8.68 -1.97
C ALA A 251 15.06 -7.72 -1.63
N LEU A 252 14.91 -6.85 -0.62
CA LEU A 252 15.95 -5.91 -0.20
C LEU A 252 17.20 -6.64 0.34
N ARG A 253 17.04 -7.74 1.09
CA ARG A 253 18.18 -8.56 1.55
C ARG A 253 18.93 -9.27 0.42
N ASN A 254 18.28 -9.48 -0.73
CA ASN A 254 18.89 -10.09 -1.92
C ASN A 254 19.37 -9.05 -2.95
N ALA A 255 19.19 -7.75 -2.69
CA ALA A 255 19.70 -6.68 -3.57
C ALA A 255 21.20 -6.83 -3.86
N SER A 256 21.65 -6.36 -5.01
CA SER A 256 23.07 -6.20 -5.34
C SER A 256 23.43 -4.70 -5.40
N ASP A 257 24.71 -4.42 -5.67
CA ASP A 257 25.23 -3.11 -6.06
C ASP A 257 24.47 -2.48 -7.25
N LYS A 258 23.98 -3.31 -8.18
CA LYS A 258 23.16 -2.90 -9.35
C LYS A 258 21.68 -2.66 -9.06
N TYR A 259 21.24 -2.79 -7.81
CA TYR A 259 19.85 -2.53 -7.43
C TYR A 259 19.56 -1.02 -7.45
N PRO A 260 18.36 -0.56 -7.87
CA PRO A 260 18.06 0.87 -8.05
C PRO A 260 18.33 1.74 -6.82
N SER A 261 18.82 2.96 -7.08
CA SER A 261 18.92 4.03 -6.10
C SER A 261 17.54 4.37 -5.52
N THR A 262 17.36 4.09 -4.22
CA THR A 262 16.04 3.95 -3.59
C THR A 262 15.75 5.09 -2.61
N LEU A 263 14.66 5.82 -2.85
CA LEU A 263 14.07 6.77 -1.90
C LEU A 263 12.92 6.09 -1.13
N PHE A 264 12.99 6.09 0.20
CA PHE A 264 11.83 5.74 1.03
C PHE A 264 11.04 7.00 1.34
N VAL A 265 9.75 7.03 1.00
CA VAL A 265 8.85 8.17 1.28
C VAL A 265 7.76 7.70 2.24
N HIS A 266 7.66 8.31 3.41
CA HIS A 266 6.73 7.88 4.45
C HIS A 266 6.24 9.06 5.30
N LEU A 267 5.06 8.92 5.92
CA LEU A 267 4.62 9.88 6.93
C LEU A 267 5.51 9.76 8.17
N ALA A 268 5.85 10.89 8.80
CA ALA A 268 6.49 10.90 10.11
C ALA A 268 5.64 10.18 11.18
N THR A 269 4.33 10.16 10.99
CA THR A 269 3.32 9.62 11.91
C THR A 269 2.84 8.20 11.58
N ASP A 270 3.30 7.58 10.49
CA ASP A 270 2.92 6.19 10.18
C ASP A 270 3.48 5.23 11.24
N GLN A 271 2.62 4.38 11.81
CA GLN A 271 2.97 3.36 12.80
C GLN A 271 2.66 1.93 12.32
N TYR A 272 2.14 1.77 11.09
CA TYR A 272 1.53 0.52 10.64
C TYR A 272 2.06 0.02 9.29
N TYR A 273 2.12 0.87 8.26
CA TYR A 273 2.54 0.45 6.92
C TYR A 273 4.02 0.67 6.69
N ALA A 274 4.51 1.87 7.03
CA ALA A 274 5.89 2.30 6.93
C ALA A 274 6.39 2.98 8.22
N PRO A 275 6.34 2.30 9.39
CA PRO A 275 6.85 2.87 10.62
C PRO A 275 8.35 3.24 10.48
N PRO A 276 8.81 4.37 11.07
CA PRO A 276 10.19 4.83 10.94
C PRO A 276 11.26 3.77 11.25
N SER A 277 10.99 2.87 12.20
CA SER A 277 11.85 1.73 12.53
C SER A 277 12.03 0.74 11.37
N SER A 278 10.96 0.44 10.63
CA SER A 278 10.99 -0.42 9.43
C SER A 278 11.65 0.27 8.24
N ILE A 279 11.44 1.59 8.06
CA ILE A 279 12.15 2.37 7.04
C ILE A 279 13.66 2.39 7.34
N ALA A 280 14.07 2.70 8.57
CA ALA A 280 15.47 2.67 8.98
C ALA A 280 16.10 1.26 8.84
N ALA A 281 15.35 0.19 9.06
CA ALA A 281 15.81 -1.19 8.82
C ALA A 281 15.96 -1.50 7.32
N ALA A 282 15.03 -1.05 6.48
CA ALA A 282 15.10 -1.19 5.02
C ALA A 282 16.30 -0.42 4.42
N ARG A 283 16.49 0.84 4.83
CA ARG A 283 17.64 1.67 4.45
C ARG A 283 18.98 1.04 4.82
N ARG A 284 19.14 0.64 6.09
CA ARG A 284 20.35 -0.08 6.55
C ARG A 284 20.57 -1.42 5.85
N THR A 285 19.52 -2.03 5.30
CA THR A 285 19.65 -3.22 4.48
C THR A 285 20.25 -2.86 3.12
N LEU A 286 19.69 -1.89 2.39
CA LEU A 286 20.24 -1.48 1.08
C LEU A 286 21.66 -0.91 1.16
N VAL A 287 21.98 -0.11 2.18
CA VAL A 287 23.35 0.40 2.39
C VAL A 287 24.34 -0.75 2.59
N ARG A 288 23.99 -1.79 3.36
CA ARG A 288 24.82 -3.02 3.52
C ARG A 288 24.88 -3.92 2.29
N ARG A 289 24.12 -3.60 1.24
CA ARG A 289 24.16 -4.29 -0.07
C ARG A 289 24.84 -3.43 -1.14
N ASN A 290 25.51 -2.34 -0.74
CA ASN A 290 26.24 -1.40 -1.60
C ASN A 290 25.38 -0.77 -2.70
N VAL A 291 24.08 -0.55 -2.43
CA VAL A 291 23.21 0.21 -3.34
C VAL A 291 23.68 1.66 -3.41
N ALA A 292 23.93 2.15 -4.63
CA ALA A 292 24.63 3.41 -4.91
C ALA A 292 24.09 4.62 -4.13
N LEU A 293 22.76 4.78 -4.04
CA LEU A 293 22.13 5.87 -3.29
C LEU A 293 20.87 5.43 -2.55
N VAL A 294 20.79 5.71 -1.25
CA VAL A 294 19.67 5.29 -0.37
C VAL A 294 19.15 6.46 0.46
N GLY A 295 17.98 6.98 0.09
CA GLY A 295 17.39 8.21 0.64
C GLY A 295 16.20 7.95 1.56
N GLU A 296 15.84 8.98 2.33
CA GLU A 296 14.60 9.04 3.10
C GLU A 296 13.96 10.41 2.91
N LEU A 297 12.64 10.43 2.77
CA LEU A 297 11.83 11.62 2.74
C LEU A 297 10.65 11.40 3.69
N SER A 298 10.80 11.90 4.91
CA SER A 298 9.71 11.94 5.87
C SER A 298 8.77 13.10 5.53
N LEU A 299 7.50 12.78 5.32
CA LEU A 299 6.43 13.74 5.08
C LEU A 299 5.86 14.21 6.43
N PRO A 300 5.66 15.53 6.61
CA PRO A 300 5.10 16.06 7.85
C PRO A 300 3.64 15.65 8.02
N ASN A 301 3.16 15.68 9.27
CA ASN A 301 1.73 15.63 9.52
C ASN A 301 1.10 16.95 9.06
N VAL A 302 0.15 16.89 8.12
CA VAL A 302 -0.57 18.04 7.58
C VAL A 302 -1.91 18.15 8.30
N PRO A 303 -2.17 19.25 9.05
CA PRO A 303 -3.42 19.38 9.79
C PRO A 303 -4.64 19.17 8.90
N PHE A 304 -5.51 18.24 9.31
CA PHE A 304 -6.84 18.12 8.73
C PHE A 304 -7.65 19.37 9.11
N THR A 305 -8.08 20.15 8.12
CA THR A 305 -8.80 21.42 8.30
C THR A 305 -10.16 21.41 7.59
N ALA A 306 -10.93 22.46 7.86
CA ALA A 306 -12.13 22.84 7.14
C ALA A 306 -12.02 22.77 5.60
N THR A 307 -10.87 23.17 5.04
CA THR A 307 -10.68 23.33 3.58
C THR A 307 -9.97 22.14 2.93
N THR A 308 -9.38 21.22 3.70
CA THR A 308 -8.57 20.09 3.18
C THR A 308 -9.22 19.31 2.03
N PHE A 309 -10.54 19.10 2.04
CA PHE A 309 -11.19 18.37 0.95
C PHE A 309 -11.43 19.23 -0.30
N HIS A 310 -11.67 20.54 -0.15
CA HIS A 310 -11.74 21.48 -1.27
C HIS A 310 -10.36 21.71 -1.90
N ASP A 311 -9.35 21.90 -1.06
CA ASP A 311 -7.96 22.18 -1.47
C ASP A 311 -7.33 20.98 -2.20
N HIS A 312 -7.86 19.77 -1.99
CA HIS A 312 -7.41 18.55 -2.67
C HIS A 312 -8.35 18.08 -3.77
N GLU A 313 -9.67 18.11 -3.59
CA GLU A 313 -10.66 17.77 -4.62
C GLU A 313 -11.52 19.02 -4.91
N PRO A 314 -11.12 19.85 -5.89
CA PRO A 314 -11.76 21.14 -6.19
C PRO A 314 -13.22 21.02 -6.63
N GLN A 315 -13.66 19.82 -7.05
CA GLN A 315 -15.06 19.49 -7.29
C GLN A 315 -15.92 19.53 -6.01
N LEU A 316 -15.31 19.49 -4.83
CA LEU A 316 -15.96 19.75 -3.55
C LEU A 316 -15.83 21.25 -3.25
N THR A 317 -16.96 21.94 -3.06
CA THR A 317 -16.92 23.35 -2.65
C THR A 317 -16.38 23.50 -1.23
N LYS A 318 -16.00 24.73 -0.84
CA LYS A 318 -15.54 25.02 0.53
C LYS A 318 -16.58 24.66 1.59
N GLU A 319 -17.84 24.85 1.27
CA GLU A 319 -18.99 24.52 2.12
C GLU A 319 -19.17 23.00 2.27
N VAL A 320 -18.97 22.25 1.19
CA VAL A 320 -18.96 20.78 1.23
C VAL A 320 -17.76 20.28 2.05
N SER A 321 -16.58 20.85 1.83
CA SER A 321 -15.37 20.53 2.62
C SER A 321 -15.56 20.81 4.11
N GLN A 322 -16.12 21.98 4.48
CA GLN A 322 -16.47 22.33 5.86
C GLN A 322 -17.44 21.30 6.46
N ARG A 323 -18.52 20.94 5.74
CA ARG A 323 -19.50 19.95 6.21
C ARG A 323 -18.90 18.55 6.35
N LEU A 324 -17.94 18.18 5.50
CA LEU A 324 -17.20 16.92 5.60
C LEU A 324 -16.22 16.93 6.78
N TYR A 325 -15.53 18.06 7.02
CA TYR A 325 -14.68 18.29 8.19
C TYR A 325 -15.49 18.17 9.49
N GLU A 326 -16.62 18.87 9.59
CA GLU A 326 -17.49 18.76 10.76
C GLU A 326 -18.11 17.36 10.92
N ALA A 327 -18.46 16.68 9.83
CA ALA A 327 -18.94 15.30 9.88
C ALA A 327 -17.86 14.35 10.42
N ALA A 328 -16.62 14.51 9.95
CA ALA A 328 -15.46 13.77 10.43
C ALA A 328 -15.17 14.01 11.93
N GLN A 329 -15.19 15.26 12.37
CA GLN A 329 -14.99 15.63 13.79
C GLN A 329 -16.10 15.08 14.70
N ARG A 330 -17.33 14.87 14.19
CA ARG A 330 -18.51 14.52 15.01
C ARG A 330 -18.98 13.06 14.94
N ASN A 331 -18.86 12.36 13.79
CA ASN A 331 -18.93 10.90 13.58
C ASN A 331 -19.12 10.53 12.08
N GLU A 332 -18.48 9.44 11.64
CA GLU A 332 -18.43 8.93 10.26
C GLU A 332 -19.78 8.83 9.52
N ASN A 333 -20.86 8.42 10.20
CA ASN A 333 -22.17 8.23 9.57
C ASN A 333 -22.72 9.51 8.90
N LYS A 334 -22.24 10.70 9.30
CA LYS A 334 -22.62 11.97 8.69
C LYS A 334 -21.90 12.24 7.36
N ILE A 335 -20.72 11.64 7.11
CA ILE A 335 -19.92 11.85 5.90
C ILE A 335 -20.68 11.41 4.65
N ALA A 336 -21.26 10.21 4.65
CA ALA A 336 -22.07 9.76 3.52
C ALA A 336 -23.39 10.52 3.36
N LYS A 337 -23.91 11.17 4.43
CA LYS A 337 -25.08 12.06 4.32
C LYS A 337 -24.69 13.36 3.62
N VAL A 338 -23.49 13.89 3.86
CA VAL A 338 -22.95 15.04 3.12
C VAL A 338 -22.75 14.64 1.65
N LEU A 339 -21.95 13.61 1.35
CA LEU A 339 -21.65 13.22 -0.03
C LEU A 339 -22.88 12.84 -0.89
N ARG A 340 -23.95 12.31 -0.28
CA ARG A 340 -25.22 12.00 -0.98
C ARG A 340 -26.14 13.22 -1.17
N GLY A 341 -25.90 14.31 -0.46
CA GLY A 341 -26.68 15.55 -0.59
C GLY A 341 -26.21 16.44 -1.74
N GLU A 342 -25.03 16.17 -2.30
CA GLU A 342 -24.43 16.97 -3.37
C GLU A 342 -24.70 16.34 -4.75
N ALA A 343 -24.73 17.18 -5.79
CA ALA A 343 -24.89 16.76 -7.19
C ALA A 343 -23.60 16.13 -7.79
N LEU A 344 -22.90 15.31 -7.02
CA LEU A 344 -21.65 14.66 -7.40
C LEU A 344 -21.91 13.36 -8.17
N THR A 345 -21.07 13.04 -9.15
CA THR A 345 -21.13 11.75 -9.84
C THR A 345 -20.85 10.60 -8.86
N LYS A 346 -21.42 9.40 -9.10
CA LYS A 346 -21.13 8.21 -8.28
C LYS A 346 -19.63 7.91 -8.17
N ALA A 347 -18.86 8.22 -9.22
CA ALA A 347 -17.40 8.11 -9.23
C ALA A 347 -16.74 9.14 -8.29
N ALA A 348 -17.13 10.42 -8.38
CA ALA A 348 -16.64 11.46 -7.47
C ALA A 348 -17.00 11.16 -6.00
N ILE A 349 -18.22 10.71 -5.71
CA ILE A 349 -18.64 10.27 -4.37
C ILE A 349 -17.73 9.14 -3.86
N ARG A 350 -17.42 8.14 -4.70
CA ARG A 350 -16.55 7.02 -4.33
C ARG A 350 -15.10 7.45 -4.10
N ARG A 351 -14.54 8.30 -4.96
CA ARG A 351 -13.18 8.86 -4.82
C ARG A 351 -13.06 9.73 -3.57
N GLY A 352 -13.98 10.68 -3.41
CA GLY A 352 -14.09 11.54 -2.24
C GLY A 352 -14.20 10.74 -0.95
N ALA A 353 -15.14 9.78 -0.87
CA ALA A 353 -15.28 8.90 0.30
C ALA A 353 -13.98 8.15 0.62
N LEU A 354 -13.32 7.57 -0.38
CA LEU A 354 -12.05 6.87 -0.20
C LEU A 354 -10.97 7.81 0.35
N GLN A 355 -10.81 9.00 -0.23
CA GLN A 355 -9.85 10.02 0.18
C GLN A 355 -10.12 10.50 1.62
N ILE A 356 -11.37 10.87 1.93
CA ILE A 356 -11.82 11.24 3.28
C ILE A 356 -11.44 10.15 4.28
N ALA A 357 -11.80 8.90 3.99
CA ALA A 357 -11.52 7.79 4.92
C ALA A 357 -10.04 7.47 5.06
N ARG A 358 -9.19 7.89 4.13
CA ARG A 358 -7.73 7.76 4.27
C ARG A 358 -7.15 8.88 5.14
N VAL A 359 -7.58 10.13 4.93
CA VAL A 359 -7.24 11.29 5.78
C VAL A 359 -7.62 11.00 7.23
N LEU A 360 -8.85 10.53 7.49
CA LEU A 360 -9.33 10.19 8.84
C LEU A 360 -8.66 8.98 9.50
N ARG A 361 -7.86 8.21 8.76
CA ARG A 361 -7.06 7.11 9.31
C ARG A 361 -5.60 7.52 9.56
N GLY A 362 -5.24 8.79 9.34
CA GLY A 362 -3.83 9.23 9.31
C GLY A 362 -3.04 8.53 8.19
N GLY A 363 -3.72 7.97 7.19
CA GLY A 363 -3.13 7.16 6.12
C GLY A 363 -3.03 7.89 4.78
N HIS A 364 -3.62 9.07 4.67
CA HIS A 364 -3.38 10.02 3.57
C HIS A 364 -3.07 11.38 4.15
N GLU A 365 -1.79 11.68 4.26
CA GLU A 365 -1.31 13.06 4.27
C GLU A 365 -0.24 13.19 3.18
N LEU A 366 -0.75 13.29 1.95
CA LEU A 366 -0.09 13.88 0.78
C LEU A 366 1.14 13.13 0.24
N SER A 367 0.89 12.09 -0.56
CA SER A 367 1.90 11.53 -1.47
C SER A 367 2.45 12.55 -2.50
N ALA A 368 1.78 13.70 -2.67
CA ALA A 368 2.25 14.83 -3.47
C ALA A 368 3.09 15.87 -2.73
N LEU A 369 3.11 15.88 -1.39
CA LEU A 369 4.03 16.77 -0.70
C LEU A 369 5.44 16.37 -1.10
N HIS A 370 6.19 17.35 -1.61
CA HIS A 370 7.51 17.14 -2.18
C HIS A 370 7.55 16.27 -3.46
N ALA A 371 6.49 16.28 -4.27
CA ALA A 371 6.49 15.72 -5.63
C ALA A 371 7.69 16.21 -6.48
N ASP A 372 8.08 17.48 -6.31
CA ASP A 372 9.30 18.08 -6.87
C ASP A 372 10.57 17.34 -6.44
N LYS A 373 10.74 17.06 -5.14
CA LYS A 373 11.92 16.37 -4.61
C LYS A 373 11.94 14.91 -5.07
N VAL A 374 10.79 14.25 -5.12
CA VAL A 374 10.66 12.86 -5.55
C VAL A 374 10.96 12.71 -7.03
N ALA A 375 10.38 13.52 -7.90
CA ALA A 375 10.72 13.50 -9.32
C ALA A 375 12.18 13.91 -9.58
N LYS A 376 12.72 14.88 -8.81
CA LYS A 376 14.14 15.24 -8.85
C LYS A 376 15.05 14.09 -8.40
N TRP A 377 14.63 13.27 -7.43
CA TRP A 377 15.33 12.03 -7.06
C TRP A 377 15.32 11.02 -8.21
N LEU A 378 14.13 10.74 -8.75
CA LEU A 378 13.95 9.80 -9.86
C LEU A 378 14.79 10.21 -11.08
N GLY A 379 14.83 11.51 -11.39
CA GLY A 379 15.68 12.11 -12.43
C GLY A 379 17.13 12.46 -12.04
N SER A 380 17.61 12.09 -10.84
CA SER A 380 18.97 12.43 -10.38
C SER A 380 20.03 11.55 -11.04
N GLN A 381 19.80 10.24 -11.08
CA GLN A 381 20.70 9.21 -11.61
C GLN A 381 20.85 9.24 -13.14
N LEU A 382 20.14 10.16 -13.81
CA LEU A 382 20.10 10.28 -15.27
C LEU A 382 21.10 11.32 -15.81
N ARG A 383 21.98 11.85 -14.94
CA ARG A 383 22.96 12.89 -15.28
C ARG A 383 24.38 12.36 -15.45
N GLU A 384 24.60 11.05 -15.29
CA GLU A 384 25.91 10.40 -15.43
C GLU A 384 26.02 9.55 -16.72
N VAL A 385 25.06 9.68 -17.64
CA VAL A 385 24.95 8.88 -18.87
C VAL A 385 24.84 9.76 -20.14
N LEU A 386 25.11 11.07 -20.00
CA LEU A 386 25.21 12.07 -21.07
C LEU A 386 26.44 12.95 -20.82
#